data_AF-A0A1F7N7N3-F1
#
_entry.id   AF-A0A1F7N7N3-F1
#
_cell.length_a   1.000
_cell.length_b   1.000
_cell.length_c   1.000
_cell.angle_alpha   90.00
_cell.angle_beta   90.00
_cell.angle_gamma   90.00
#
_symmetry.space_group_name_H-M   'P 1'
#
loop_
_entity.id
_entity.type
_entity.pdbx_description
1 polymer ?
#
loop_
_entity_poly.entity_id
_entity_poly.type
_entity_poly.pdbx_seq_one_letter_code
_entity_poly.pdbx_strand_id
1 'polypeptide(L)'
;MSRLYLTAARDEVGRRRGLVPKGQIVEAWPDHAEPGALWLGEDTRALLESVGEPITMDLALPAAAIPVYYGPRLCDLESLPREESLKGRVVSGHGIAVAWITLDRFGQRASWEPRSASDPVFHLRRVGGGAGHLWRLFRTKDEAVTYMAEAYGRDSEGAEWAQGLAVADFAELLRKHGERA
;
A
#
# COMPACT_ATOMS: atom_id res chain seq x y z
N MET A 1 -0.09 15.71 7.66
CA MET A 1 -0.51 14.77 6.61
C MET A 1 0.51 13.64 6.58
N SER A 2 0.08 12.37 6.61
CA SER A 2 1.00 11.21 6.61
C SER A 2 1.73 11.08 5.26
N ARG A 3 2.96 10.56 5.31
CA ARG A 3 3.85 10.39 4.17
C ARG A 3 4.38 8.96 4.12
N LEU A 4 4.76 8.54 2.92
CA LEU A 4 5.49 7.32 2.65
C LEU A 4 6.93 7.68 2.31
N TYR A 5 7.87 6.90 2.81
CA TYR A 5 9.30 7.14 2.61
C TYR A 5 9.98 5.92 2.02
N LEU A 6 10.92 6.14 1.09
CA LEU A 6 11.85 5.13 0.60
C LEU A 6 13.19 5.32 1.30
N THR A 7 13.82 4.23 1.71
CA THR A 7 15.19 4.25 2.23
C THR A 7 15.98 3.02 1.76
N ALA A 8 17.23 3.23 1.35
CA ALA A 8 18.21 2.18 1.09
C ALA A 8 18.87 1.64 2.38
N ALA A 9 18.59 2.22 3.55
CA ALA A 9 19.20 1.85 4.83
C ALA A 9 18.58 0.58 5.45
N ARG A 10 18.41 -0.49 4.67
CA ARG A 10 17.74 -1.74 5.08
C ARG A 10 18.33 -2.38 6.33
N ASP A 11 19.66 -2.42 6.43
CA ASP A 11 20.34 -3.05 7.56
C ASP A 11 20.09 -2.28 8.86
N GLU A 12 20.04 -0.95 8.77
CA GLU A 12 19.73 -0.08 9.90
C GLU A 12 18.28 -0.23 10.36
N VAL A 13 17.33 -0.31 9.41
CA VAL A 13 15.93 -0.62 9.72
C VAL A 13 15.83 -2.00 10.40
N GLY A 14 16.57 -2.99 9.92
CA GLY A 14 16.63 -4.33 10.51
C GLY A 14 17.17 -4.33 11.94
N ARG A 15 18.28 -3.62 12.18
CA ARG A 15 18.89 -3.47 13.51
C ARG A 15 17.91 -2.82 14.50
N ARG A 16 17.29 -1.71 14.10
CA ARG A 16 16.38 -0.95 14.99
C ARG A 16 15.07 -1.65 15.25
N ARG A 17 14.56 -2.44 14.31
CA ARG A 17 13.41 -3.31 14.54
C ARG A 17 13.60 -4.19 15.78
N GLY A 18 14.83 -4.64 16.05
CA GLY A 18 15.15 -5.41 17.27
C GLY A 18 15.16 -4.60 18.57
N LEU A 19 15.23 -3.27 18.48
CA LEU A 19 15.25 -2.34 19.63
C LEU A 19 13.88 -1.74 19.95
N VAL A 20 12.93 -1.84 19.01
CA VAL A 20 11.57 -1.33 19.19
C VAL A 20 10.85 -2.05 20.34
N PRO A 21 10.13 -1.32 21.22
CA PRO A 21 9.39 -1.92 22.33
C PRO A 21 8.41 -3.01 21.88
N LYS A 22 8.31 -4.07 22.68
CA LYS A 22 7.36 -5.16 22.43
C LYS A 22 5.93 -4.63 22.30
N GLY A 23 5.18 -5.17 21.35
CA GLY A 23 3.80 -4.75 21.07
C GLY A 23 3.68 -3.62 20.05
N GLN A 24 4.78 -2.95 19.71
CA GLN A 24 4.83 -2.03 18.57
C GLN A 24 5.27 -2.77 17.31
N ILE A 25 4.77 -2.33 16.16
CA ILE A 25 4.94 -3.02 14.89
C ILE A 25 5.67 -2.09 13.93
N VAL A 26 6.74 -2.63 13.33
CA VAL A 26 7.50 -1.96 12.27
C VAL A 26 7.05 -2.54 10.93
N GLU A 27 6.27 -1.79 10.17
CA GLU A 27 5.79 -2.19 8.85
C GLU A 27 6.71 -1.58 7.78
N ALA A 28 7.61 -2.41 7.23
CA ALA A 28 8.54 -2.00 6.18
C ALA A 28 8.43 -2.94 4.97
N TRP A 29 8.19 -2.36 3.80
CA TRP A 29 7.88 -3.08 2.58
C TRP A 29 9.05 -3.03 1.59
N PRO A 30 9.65 -4.18 1.22
CA PRO A 30 10.72 -4.20 0.21
C PRO A 30 10.23 -3.67 -1.13
N ASP A 31 10.98 -2.73 -1.71
CA ASP A 31 10.75 -2.31 -3.08
C ASP A 31 11.07 -3.49 -4.03
N HIS A 32 10.15 -3.78 -4.95
CA HIS A 32 10.31 -4.92 -5.85
C HIS A 32 11.20 -4.62 -7.05
N ALA A 33 11.46 -3.35 -7.37
CA ALA A 33 12.35 -2.93 -8.44
C ALA A 33 13.76 -2.61 -7.95
N GLU A 34 13.90 -2.16 -6.71
CA GLU A 34 15.18 -1.74 -6.10
C GLU A 34 15.57 -2.65 -4.93
N PRO A 35 16.40 -3.69 -5.17
CA PRO A 35 16.88 -4.56 -4.11
C PRO A 35 17.60 -3.78 -3.01
N GLY A 36 17.14 -3.93 -1.78
CA GLY A 36 17.72 -3.25 -0.62
C GLY A 36 17.01 -1.96 -0.22
N ALA A 37 16.09 -1.45 -1.03
CA ALA A 37 15.23 -0.33 -0.65
C ALA A 37 13.97 -0.82 0.10
N LEU A 38 13.51 -0.01 1.05
CA LEU A 38 12.31 -0.25 1.85
C LEU A 38 11.38 0.96 1.84
N TRP A 39 10.09 0.71 1.65
CA TRP A 39 9.02 1.67 1.86
C TRP A 39 8.52 1.62 3.31
N LEU A 40 8.46 2.79 3.93
CA LEU A 40 8.03 3.00 5.32
C LEU A 40 6.90 4.03 5.38
N GLY A 41 6.03 3.87 6.34
CA GLY A 41 5.11 4.91 6.77
C GLY A 41 5.75 5.93 7.71
N GLU A 42 5.16 7.13 7.83
CA GLU A 42 5.53 8.17 8.79
C GLU A 42 5.60 7.63 10.22
N ASP A 43 4.58 6.88 10.66
CA ASP A 43 4.54 6.34 12.02
C ASP A 43 5.65 5.30 12.24
N THR A 44 5.94 4.50 11.22
CA THR A 44 7.02 3.49 11.27
C THR A 44 8.39 4.17 11.28
N ARG A 45 8.58 5.22 10.49
CA ARG A 45 9.80 6.03 10.50
C ARG A 45 10.01 6.65 11.89
N ALA A 46 9.00 7.35 12.42
CA ALA A 46 9.09 8.00 13.73
C ALA A 46 9.41 7.00 14.84
N LEU A 47 8.84 5.78 14.78
CA LEU A 47 9.15 4.71 15.72
C LEU A 47 10.60 4.21 15.62
N LEU A 48 11.15 4.08 14.40
CA LEU A 48 12.54 3.68 14.22
C LEU A 48 13.51 4.80 14.66
N GLU A 49 13.13 6.06 14.49
CA GLU A 49 13.89 7.22 14.97
C GLU A 49 13.76 7.43 16.49
N SER A 50 12.71 6.91 17.14
CA SER A 50 12.62 6.99 18.61
C SER A 50 13.63 6.09 19.34
N VAL A 51 14.28 5.17 18.63
CA VAL A 51 15.25 4.20 19.17
C VAL A 51 16.65 4.35 18.55
N GLY A 52 16.93 5.47 17.87
CA GLY A 52 18.24 5.77 17.28
C GLY A 52 18.27 7.10 16.53
N GLU A 53 19.41 7.46 15.95
CA GLU A 53 19.57 8.71 15.16
C GLU A 53 18.61 8.80 13.96
N PRO A 54 18.32 9.96 13.37
CA PRO A 54 17.50 10.02 12.14
C PRO A 54 17.99 9.06 11.04
N ILE A 55 17.07 8.37 10.36
CA ILE A 55 17.42 7.49 9.23
C ILE A 55 17.37 8.30 7.93
N THR A 56 18.38 8.17 7.08
CA THR A 56 18.39 8.80 5.76
C THR A 56 17.27 8.23 4.88
N MET A 57 16.37 9.10 4.43
CA MET A 57 15.31 8.77 3.49
C MET A 57 15.73 9.27 2.10
N ASP A 58 15.54 8.47 1.06
CA ASP A 58 15.94 8.84 -0.31
C ASP A 58 14.82 9.59 -1.04
N LEU A 59 13.58 9.24 -0.72
CA LEU A 59 12.38 9.75 -1.37
C LEU A 59 11.23 9.79 -0.37
N ALA A 60 10.35 10.79 -0.52
CA ALA A 60 9.11 10.90 0.22
C ALA A 60 7.93 11.19 -0.71
N LEU A 61 6.77 10.64 -0.39
CA LEU A 61 5.49 10.85 -1.09
C LEU A 61 4.38 11.13 -0.07
N PRO A 62 3.44 12.05 -0.34
CA PRO A 62 2.21 12.15 0.45
C PRO A 62 1.42 10.85 0.37
N ALA A 63 1.03 10.26 1.51
CA ALA A 63 0.21 9.04 1.50
C ALA A 63 -1.17 9.26 0.85
N ALA A 64 -1.67 10.50 0.85
CA ALA A 64 -2.89 10.88 0.15
C ALA A 64 -2.79 10.74 -1.38
N ALA A 65 -1.58 10.67 -1.95
CA ALA A 65 -1.37 10.48 -3.39
C ALA A 65 -1.66 9.04 -3.87
N ILE A 66 -1.90 8.10 -2.95
CA ILE A 66 -2.28 6.72 -3.25
C ILE A 66 -3.75 6.50 -2.86
N PRO A 67 -4.69 6.55 -3.81
CA PRO A 67 -6.11 6.35 -3.51
C PRO A 67 -6.41 4.89 -3.16
N VAL A 68 -7.33 4.70 -2.21
CA VAL A 68 -7.84 3.39 -1.81
C VAL A 68 -9.34 3.34 -2.11
N TYR A 69 -9.77 2.33 -2.87
CA TYR A 69 -11.18 2.02 -3.05
C TYR A 69 -11.59 0.89 -2.12
N TYR A 70 -12.50 1.16 -1.18
CA TYR A 70 -12.99 0.14 -0.24
C TYR A 70 -14.25 -0.59 -0.73
N GLY A 71 -14.96 -0.02 -1.70
CA GLY A 71 -16.23 -0.54 -2.19
C GLY A 71 -17.39 -0.43 -1.20
N PRO A 72 -18.62 -0.77 -1.62
CA PRO A 72 -19.83 -0.49 -0.87
C PRO A 72 -20.13 -1.47 0.28
N ARG A 73 -19.42 -2.60 0.34
CA ARG A 73 -19.68 -3.68 1.32
C ARG A 73 -18.48 -3.97 2.21
N LEU A 74 -17.72 -2.94 2.55
CA LEU A 74 -16.58 -3.07 3.45
C LEU A 74 -17.01 -3.73 4.77
N CYS A 75 -16.30 -4.77 5.18
CA CYS A 75 -16.57 -5.53 6.40
C CYS A 75 -15.28 -5.83 7.16
N ASP A 76 -15.38 -6.50 8.32
CA ASP A 76 -14.25 -6.89 9.17
C ASP A 76 -13.30 -5.72 9.52
N LEU A 77 -13.86 -4.53 9.80
CA LEU A 77 -13.11 -3.27 9.98
C LEU A 77 -11.97 -3.37 10.99
N GLU A 78 -12.16 -4.10 12.09
CA GLU A 78 -11.15 -4.32 13.14
C GLU A 78 -9.90 -5.06 12.64
N SER A 79 -10.02 -5.78 11.52
CA SER A 79 -8.95 -6.52 10.87
C SER A 79 -8.29 -5.77 9.71
N LEU A 80 -8.78 -4.57 9.36
CA LEU A 80 -8.17 -3.77 8.31
C LEU A 80 -6.74 -3.38 8.69
N PRO A 81 -5.78 -3.49 7.76
CA PRO A 81 -4.43 -3.03 7.99
C PRO A 81 -4.42 -1.52 8.24
N ARG A 82 -3.33 -1.02 8.85
CA ARG A 82 -3.08 0.42 8.84
C ARG A 82 -3.01 0.88 7.40
N GLU A 83 -3.76 1.93 7.06
CA GLU A 83 -3.84 2.42 5.69
C GLU A 83 -2.45 2.82 5.14
N GLU A 84 -1.59 3.38 5.99
CA GLU A 84 -0.22 3.73 5.63
C GLU A 84 0.61 2.49 5.23
N SER A 85 0.43 1.36 5.92
CA SER A 85 1.07 0.10 5.58
C SER A 85 0.53 -0.48 4.28
N LEU A 86 -0.79 -0.43 4.08
CA LEU A 86 -1.41 -0.80 2.80
C LEU A 86 -0.80 0.01 1.65
N LYS A 87 -0.69 1.33 1.81
CA LYS A 87 -0.14 2.20 0.78
C LYS A 87 1.36 2.00 0.57
N GLY A 88 2.12 1.75 1.64
CA GLY A 88 3.52 1.32 1.58
C GLY A 88 3.67 0.05 0.73
N ARG A 89 2.81 -0.95 0.93
CA ARG A 89 2.77 -2.17 0.12
C ARG A 89 2.42 -1.90 -1.35
N VAL A 90 1.55 -0.91 -1.63
CA VAL A 90 1.19 -0.51 -3.00
C VAL A 90 2.40 0.08 -3.72
N VAL A 91 3.07 1.08 -3.12
CA VAL A 91 4.23 1.72 -3.75
C VAL A 91 5.43 0.77 -3.85
N SER A 92 5.57 -0.21 -2.95
CA SER A 92 6.59 -1.25 -3.06
C SER A 92 6.44 -2.13 -4.31
N GLY A 93 5.21 -2.25 -4.83
CA GLY A 93 4.90 -2.90 -6.10
C GLY A 93 4.81 -1.96 -7.30
N HIS A 94 5.24 -0.70 -7.13
CA HIS A 94 5.09 0.42 -8.08
C HIS A 94 3.64 0.65 -8.50
N GLY A 95 2.71 0.47 -7.55
CA GLY A 95 1.31 0.79 -7.72
C GLY A 95 1.01 2.26 -7.49
N ILE A 96 -0.07 2.75 -8.11
CA ILE A 96 -0.59 4.12 -7.98
C ILE A 96 -1.89 4.19 -7.18
N ALA A 97 -2.59 3.06 -7.03
CA ALA A 97 -3.87 2.96 -6.35
C ALA A 97 -4.11 1.51 -5.90
N VAL A 98 -5.12 1.29 -5.07
CA VAL A 98 -5.49 -0.04 -4.60
C VAL A 98 -6.99 -0.17 -4.35
N ALA A 99 -7.56 -1.33 -4.67
CA ALA A 99 -8.94 -1.68 -4.36
C ALA A 99 -9.00 -2.84 -3.36
N TRP A 100 -9.94 -2.73 -2.43
CA TRP A 100 -10.39 -3.82 -1.59
C TRP A 100 -11.30 -4.74 -2.40
N ILE A 101 -10.90 -6.00 -2.54
CA ILE A 101 -11.59 -6.99 -3.37
C ILE A 101 -11.93 -8.26 -2.58
N THR A 102 -12.00 -8.15 -1.24
CA THR A 102 -12.29 -9.29 -0.36
C THR A 102 -13.65 -9.89 -0.66
N LEU A 103 -14.64 -9.06 -0.97
CA LEU A 103 -15.93 -9.49 -1.47
C LEU A 103 -16.07 -9.15 -2.95
N ASP A 104 -16.62 -10.08 -3.72
CA ASP A 104 -17.01 -9.83 -5.10
C ASP A 104 -18.29 -8.97 -5.18
N ARG A 105 -18.74 -8.67 -6.40
CA ARG A 105 -19.96 -7.88 -6.63
C ARG A 105 -21.25 -8.51 -6.07
N PHE A 106 -21.25 -9.82 -5.83
CA PHE A 106 -22.38 -10.54 -5.24
C PHE A 106 -22.30 -10.60 -3.70
N GLY A 107 -21.19 -10.13 -3.12
CA GLY A 107 -20.92 -10.20 -1.69
C GLY A 107 -20.32 -11.52 -1.23
N GLN A 108 -19.86 -12.37 -2.16
CA GLN A 108 -19.17 -13.61 -1.83
C GLN A 108 -17.68 -13.33 -1.61
N ARG A 109 -17.07 -14.06 -0.66
CA ARG A 109 -15.64 -13.88 -0.36
C ARG A 109 -14.81 -14.37 -1.55
N ALA A 110 -14.04 -13.48 -2.14
CA ALA A 110 -13.13 -13.83 -3.21
C ALA A 110 -12.01 -14.74 -2.68
N SER A 111 -11.63 -15.73 -3.49
CA SER A 111 -10.47 -16.57 -3.22
C SER A 111 -9.43 -16.33 -4.32
N TRP A 112 -8.23 -15.94 -3.91
CA TRP A 112 -7.10 -15.78 -4.80
C TRP A 112 -5.83 -16.16 -4.04
N GLU A 113 -4.97 -16.96 -4.66
CA GLU A 113 -3.68 -17.33 -4.09
C GLU A 113 -2.55 -16.62 -4.85
N PRO A 114 -1.95 -15.57 -4.25
CA PRO A 114 -0.81 -14.88 -4.87
C PRO A 114 0.37 -15.83 -5.00
N ARG A 115 0.97 -15.88 -6.20
CA ARG A 115 2.14 -16.72 -6.50
C ARG A 115 3.45 -16.06 -6.09
N SER A 116 3.45 -14.74 -5.99
CA SER A 116 4.64 -13.97 -5.65
C SER A 116 4.29 -12.67 -4.92
N ALA A 117 5.30 -12.04 -4.29
CA ALA A 117 5.15 -10.69 -3.76
C ALA A 117 4.87 -9.66 -4.87
N SER A 118 5.29 -9.92 -6.11
CA SER A 118 5.05 -9.02 -7.24
C SER A 118 3.63 -9.11 -7.81
N ASP A 119 2.81 -10.07 -7.36
CA ASP A 119 1.43 -10.19 -7.81
C ASP A 119 0.63 -8.93 -7.45
N PRO A 120 -0.22 -8.44 -8.38
CA PRO A 120 -1.04 -7.25 -8.11
C PRO A 120 -2.12 -7.53 -7.07
N VAL A 121 -2.51 -8.79 -6.91
CA VAL A 121 -3.47 -9.23 -5.89
C VAL A 121 -2.71 -9.82 -4.70
N PHE A 122 -3.01 -9.35 -3.49
CA PHE A 122 -2.31 -9.80 -2.29
C PHE A 122 -3.24 -9.79 -1.07
N HIS A 123 -2.88 -10.59 -0.08
CA HIS A 123 -3.51 -10.56 1.24
C HIS A 123 -2.80 -9.56 2.14
N LEU A 124 -3.58 -8.74 2.85
CA LEU A 124 -3.07 -7.90 3.92
C LEU A 124 -4.09 -7.80 5.05
N ARG A 125 -3.61 -7.86 6.28
CA ARG A 125 -4.42 -7.74 7.49
C ARG A 125 -3.69 -6.93 8.54
N ARG A 126 -4.44 -6.38 9.49
CA ARG A 126 -3.87 -5.87 10.74
C ARG A 126 -3.08 -6.98 11.43
N VAL A 127 -1.91 -6.64 11.96
CA VAL A 127 -1.18 -7.55 12.86
C VAL A 127 -2.05 -7.79 14.11
N GLY A 128 -2.29 -9.05 14.44
CA GLY A 128 -3.23 -9.45 15.49
C GLY A 128 -4.70 -9.44 15.08
N GLY A 129 -5.03 -9.03 13.84
CA GLY A 129 -6.38 -9.11 13.28
C GLY A 129 -6.76 -10.55 12.89
N GLY A 130 -8.07 -10.85 12.98
CA GLY A 130 -8.60 -12.19 12.72
C GLY A 130 -8.81 -12.48 11.23
N ALA A 131 -9.33 -11.52 10.48
CA ALA A 131 -9.67 -11.70 9.08
C ALA A 131 -8.54 -11.24 8.13
N GLY A 132 -8.31 -12.01 7.06
CA GLY A 132 -7.50 -11.59 5.93
C GLY A 132 -8.34 -10.79 4.94
N HIS A 133 -7.79 -9.68 4.43
CA HIS A 133 -8.39 -8.93 3.34
C HIS A 133 -7.60 -9.13 2.06
N LEU A 134 -8.33 -9.29 0.96
CA LEU A 134 -7.78 -9.36 -0.37
C LEU A 134 -7.79 -7.96 -0.99
N TRP A 135 -6.64 -7.57 -1.53
CA TRP A 135 -6.41 -6.28 -2.14
C TRP A 135 -5.88 -6.47 -3.55
N ARG A 136 -6.21 -5.54 -4.43
CA ARG A 136 -5.59 -5.42 -5.75
C ARG A 136 -4.95 -4.05 -5.89
N LEU A 137 -3.63 -3.99 -6.04
CA LEU A 137 -2.96 -2.78 -6.48
C LEU A 137 -3.10 -2.60 -7.99
N PHE A 138 -3.09 -1.36 -8.44
CA PHE A 138 -3.06 -0.98 -9.84
C PHE A 138 -1.77 -0.22 -10.14
N ARG A 139 -1.06 -0.62 -11.20
CA ARG A 139 0.17 0.06 -11.63
C ARG A 139 -0.10 1.19 -12.61
N THR A 140 -1.21 1.10 -13.33
CA THR A 140 -1.62 2.14 -14.27
C THR A 140 -3.10 2.49 -14.10
N LYS A 141 -3.45 3.70 -14.54
CA LYS A 141 -4.85 4.14 -14.58
C LYS A 141 -5.69 3.27 -15.51
N ASP A 142 -5.17 2.92 -16.67
CA ASP A 142 -5.87 2.08 -17.65
C ASP A 142 -6.16 0.68 -17.09
N GLU A 143 -5.23 0.12 -16.32
CA GLU A 143 -5.45 -1.14 -15.59
C GLU A 143 -6.60 -1.01 -14.58
N ALA A 144 -6.63 0.07 -13.79
CA ALA A 144 -7.70 0.31 -12.83
C ALA A 144 -9.06 0.48 -13.54
N VAL A 145 -9.11 1.28 -14.60
CA VAL A 145 -10.35 1.53 -15.37
C VAL A 145 -10.88 0.22 -15.96
N THR A 146 -10.01 -0.56 -16.59
CA THR A 146 -10.38 -1.84 -17.20
C THR A 146 -10.91 -2.81 -16.15
N TYR A 147 -10.16 -3.02 -15.07
CA TYR A 147 -10.53 -3.96 -14.02
C TYR A 147 -11.84 -3.56 -13.33
N MET A 148 -12.00 -2.28 -12.99
CA MET A 148 -13.19 -1.83 -12.25
C MET A 148 -14.45 -1.91 -13.11
N ALA A 149 -14.35 -1.59 -14.40
CA ALA A 149 -15.44 -1.75 -15.35
C ALA A 149 -15.85 -3.23 -15.54
N GLU A 150 -14.88 -4.16 -15.57
CA GLU A 150 -15.13 -5.59 -15.70
C GLU A 150 -15.71 -6.21 -14.42
N ALA A 151 -15.13 -5.88 -13.27
CA ALA A 151 -15.48 -6.48 -11.98
C ALA A 151 -16.79 -5.92 -11.40
N TYR A 152 -17.03 -4.61 -11.54
CA TYR A 152 -18.16 -3.91 -10.90
C TYR A 152 -19.18 -3.36 -11.90
N GLY A 153 -18.85 -3.26 -13.19
CA GLY A 153 -19.69 -2.68 -14.23
C GLY A 153 -19.27 -1.26 -14.60
N ARG A 154 -19.56 -0.85 -15.84
CA ARG A 154 -19.13 0.45 -16.40
C ARG A 154 -19.73 1.68 -15.70
N ASP A 155 -20.94 1.53 -15.18
CA ASP A 155 -21.69 2.61 -14.51
C ASP A 155 -21.61 2.48 -12.97
N SER A 156 -20.59 1.79 -12.46
CA SER A 156 -20.38 1.62 -11.02
C SER A 156 -19.54 2.75 -10.43
N GLU A 157 -19.73 3.02 -9.13
CA GLU A 157 -18.85 3.92 -8.35
C GLU A 157 -17.37 3.54 -8.47
N GLY A 158 -17.07 2.25 -8.61
CA GLY A 158 -15.71 1.77 -8.82
C GLY A 158 -15.12 2.20 -10.17
N ALA A 159 -15.92 2.19 -11.24
CA ALA A 159 -15.50 2.68 -12.55
C ALA A 159 -15.27 4.20 -12.53
N GLU A 160 -16.17 4.96 -11.90
CA GLU A 160 -16.01 6.41 -11.70
C GLU A 160 -14.75 6.74 -10.89
N TRP A 161 -14.52 6.02 -9.79
CA TRP A 161 -13.32 6.16 -8.96
C TRP A 161 -12.03 5.93 -9.78
N ALA A 162 -11.98 4.88 -10.60
CA ALA A 162 -10.81 4.58 -11.43
C ALA A 162 -10.57 5.66 -12.51
N GLN A 163 -11.64 6.19 -13.11
CA GLN A 163 -11.55 7.30 -14.06
C GLN A 163 -11.04 8.59 -13.39
N GLY A 164 -11.33 8.79 -12.11
CA GLY A 164 -10.88 9.92 -11.30
C GLY A 164 -9.41 9.90 -10.88
N LEU A 165 -8.67 8.82 -11.11
CA LEU A 165 -7.25 8.74 -10.74
C LEU A 165 -6.43 9.85 -11.42
N ALA A 166 -5.60 10.55 -10.63
CA ALA A 166 -4.91 11.78 -11.02
C ALA A 166 -3.58 11.56 -11.78
N VAL A 167 -3.09 10.32 -11.79
CA VAL A 167 -1.81 9.92 -12.40
C VAL A 167 -2.04 8.69 -13.27
N ALA A 168 -1.31 8.60 -14.39
CA ALA A 168 -1.40 7.50 -15.32
C ALA A 168 -0.60 6.27 -14.85
N ASP A 169 0.56 6.48 -14.23
CA ASP A 169 1.49 5.44 -13.81
C ASP A 169 2.40 5.89 -12.65
N PHE A 170 3.28 5.00 -12.20
CA PHE A 170 4.20 5.24 -11.09
C PHE A 170 5.23 6.34 -11.38
N ALA A 171 5.72 6.44 -12.61
CA ALA A 171 6.68 7.49 -12.98
C ALA A 171 6.04 8.88 -12.89
N GLU A 172 4.77 9.01 -13.33
CA GLU A 172 4.00 10.23 -13.16
C GLU A 172 3.71 10.55 -11.68
N LEU A 173 3.39 9.54 -10.86
CA LEU A 173 3.23 9.70 -9.42
C LEU A 173 4.50 10.31 -8.79
N LEU A 174 5.67 9.74 -9.08
CA LEU A 174 6.95 10.24 -8.57
C LEU A 174 7.24 11.66 -9.08
N ARG A 175 6.99 11.95 -10.35
CA ARG A 175 7.22 13.27 -10.93
C ARG A 175 6.32 14.35 -10.32
N LYS A 176 5.07 14.03 -9.99
CA LYS A 176 4.10 14.99 -9.44
C LYS A 176 4.21 15.17 -7.93
N HIS A 177 4.57 14.12 -7.20
CA HIS A 177 4.43 14.07 -5.74
C HIS A 177 5.69 13.62 -5.00
N GLY A 178 6.69 13.10 -5.71
CA GLY A 178 7.95 12.66 -5.14
C GLY A 178 8.83 13.84 -4.75
N GLU A 179 9.32 13.82 -3.52
CA GLU A 179 10.26 14.79 -2.97
C GLU A 179 11.51 14.04 -2.52
N ARG A 180 12.70 14.56 -2.84
CA ARG A 180 13.94 14.05 -2.21
C ARG A 180 13.87 14.36 -0.72
N ALA A 181 14.16 13.35 0.10
CA ALA A 181 13.99 13.40 1.55
C ALA A 181 15.33 13.53 2.30
#